data_AF-A0A2K3MG07-F1
#
_entry.id   AF-A0A2K3MG07-F1
#
_cell.length_a   1.000
_cell.length_b   1.000
_cell.length_c   1.000
_cell.angle_alpha   90.00
_cell.angle_beta   90.00
_cell.angle_gamma   90.00
#
_symmetry.space_group_name_H-M   'P 1'
#
loop_
_entity.id
_entity.type
_entity.pdbx_description
1 polymer ?
#
loop_
_entity_poly.entity_id
_entity_poly.type
_entity_poly.pdbx_seq_one_letter_code
_entity_poly.pdbx_strand_id
1 'polypeptide(L)'
;MEVVDIPVLGKKFTWFTVDGKSMSRLDSFLVSWGFIANSGITGQWIGDRDISDHCPIWLVREQSNWGPKPFRVINGWFEHPKFLPFVESSWKSFNIQGKKTFVLKEKFKMLRERLKVWNKDVFGFLDLNIEKTVKEINDIEGLLEDSGNTENLSRREGLNKDFWKHLNYKDSLLKQKSRSQWVKEGDSNTSFFHDIIKGRRRQNQLVALKDGDTWVQGVDDIKLFVKSFFETYFDEDWVDRLSLDGLDFNTISDEDNLMLLEPFTLEEVRE
;
A
#
# COMPACT_ATOMS: atom_id res chain seq x y z
N MET A 1 -4.83 -31.73 5.43
CA MET A 1 -5.55 -30.82 4.51
C MET A 1 -5.54 -29.45 5.16
N GLU A 2 -4.76 -28.51 4.63
CA GLU A 2 -4.67 -27.17 5.23
C GLU A 2 -5.95 -26.38 4.91
N VAL A 3 -6.63 -25.92 5.96
CA VAL A 3 -7.86 -25.13 5.88
C VAL A 3 -7.66 -23.80 6.59
N VAL A 4 -8.33 -22.78 6.10
CA VAL A 4 -8.25 -21.41 6.60
C VAL A 4 -9.62 -21.03 7.15
N ASP A 5 -9.64 -20.49 8.36
CA ASP A 5 -10.83 -19.85 8.93
C ASP A 5 -11.08 -18.50 8.27
N ILE A 6 -12.29 -18.31 7.76
CA ILE A 6 -12.70 -17.10 7.05
C ILE A 6 -13.02 -15.98 8.06
N PRO A 7 -12.57 -14.73 7.83
CA PRO A 7 -12.89 -13.63 8.74
C PRO A 7 -14.40 -13.45 8.90
N VAL A 8 -14.82 -13.28 10.16
CA VAL A 8 -16.21 -13.05 10.54
C VAL A 8 -16.54 -11.57 10.50
N LEU A 9 -17.73 -11.25 9.99
CA LEU A 9 -18.36 -9.94 9.97
C LEU A 9 -19.68 -9.98 10.74
N GLY A 10 -20.10 -8.84 11.27
CA GLY A 10 -21.30 -8.75 12.09
C GLY A 10 -21.04 -9.08 13.55
N LYS A 11 -21.78 -10.06 14.08
CA LYS A 11 -21.62 -10.54 15.47
C LYS A 11 -20.31 -11.32 15.64
N LYS A 12 -19.90 -11.52 16.90
CA LYS A 12 -18.65 -12.24 17.24
C LYS A 12 -18.86 -13.71 17.62
N PHE A 13 -20.05 -14.06 18.08
CA PHE A 13 -20.37 -15.37 18.66
C PHE A 13 -21.49 -16.03 17.87
N THR A 14 -21.37 -17.33 17.65
CA THR A 14 -22.38 -18.14 16.96
C THR A 14 -23.21 -18.96 17.92
N TRP A 15 -22.83 -19.06 19.19
CA TRP A 15 -23.53 -19.85 20.19
C TRP A 15 -23.64 -19.11 21.52
N PHE A 16 -24.76 -19.29 22.19
CA PHE A 16 -25.10 -18.65 23.47
C PHE A 16 -25.72 -19.68 24.40
N THR A 17 -25.37 -19.66 25.69
CA THR A 17 -26.12 -20.45 26.68
C THR A 17 -27.58 -20.02 26.73
N VAL A 18 -28.46 -20.92 27.18
CA VAL A 18 -29.90 -20.63 27.35
C VAL A 18 -30.14 -19.42 28.27
N ASP A 19 -29.28 -19.24 29.27
CA ASP A 19 -29.32 -18.09 30.18
C ASP A 19 -28.56 -16.84 29.68
N GLY A 20 -27.93 -16.92 28.50
CA GLY A 20 -27.18 -15.84 27.85
C GLY A 20 -25.87 -15.42 28.54
N LYS A 21 -25.45 -16.12 29.61
CA LYS A 21 -24.26 -15.74 30.39
C LYS A 21 -22.94 -16.11 29.74
N SER A 22 -22.94 -17.11 28.87
CA SER A 22 -21.75 -17.58 28.16
C SER A 22 -21.98 -17.57 26.65
N MET A 23 -20.95 -17.19 25.91
CA MET A 23 -20.99 -17.01 24.46
C MET A 23 -19.73 -17.60 23.85
N SER A 24 -19.88 -18.34 22.75
CA SER A 24 -18.76 -18.95 22.03
C SER A 24 -18.95 -18.86 20.52
N ARG A 25 -17.86 -18.92 19.77
CA ARG A 25 -17.89 -19.11 18.31
C ARG A 25 -17.61 -20.58 18.02
N LEU A 26 -18.66 -21.37 17.85
CA LEU A 26 -18.59 -22.81 17.60
C LEU A 26 -18.76 -23.14 16.11
N ASP A 27 -19.41 -22.26 15.35
CA ASP A 27 -19.75 -22.45 13.96
C ASP A 27 -18.82 -21.56 13.11
N SER A 28 -18.14 -22.16 12.13
CA SER A 28 -17.25 -21.42 11.22
C SER A 28 -17.07 -22.17 9.90
N PHE A 29 -16.87 -21.43 8.82
CA PHE A 29 -16.44 -21.99 7.55
C PHE A 29 -14.91 -22.11 7.51
N LEU A 30 -14.44 -23.36 7.47
CA LEU A 30 -13.04 -23.69 7.20
C LEU A 30 -12.92 -24.14 5.75
N VAL A 31 -12.16 -23.40 4.95
CA VAL A 31 -12.05 -23.67 3.50
C VAL A 31 -10.59 -23.76 3.05
N SER A 32 -10.35 -24.52 1.98
CA SER A 32 -9.00 -24.65 1.42
C SER A 32 -8.57 -23.40 0.64
N TRP A 33 -7.26 -23.19 0.53
CA TRP A 33 -6.71 -22.07 -0.24
C TRP A 33 -7.13 -22.06 -1.71
N GLY A 34 -7.17 -23.24 -2.36
CA GLY A 34 -7.61 -23.36 -3.75
C GLY A 34 -9.06 -22.92 -3.93
N PHE A 35 -9.93 -23.21 -2.96
CA PHE A 35 -11.30 -22.74 -2.98
C PHE A 35 -11.39 -21.22 -2.81
N ILE A 36 -10.64 -20.63 -1.86
CA ILE A 36 -10.60 -19.17 -1.65
C ILE A 36 -10.13 -18.45 -2.92
N ALA A 37 -9.06 -18.94 -3.55
CA ALA A 37 -8.46 -18.30 -4.71
C ALA A 37 -9.43 -18.19 -5.90
N ASN A 38 -10.36 -19.14 -6.03
CA ASN A 38 -11.26 -19.25 -7.18
C ASN A 38 -12.71 -18.81 -6.89
N SER A 39 -13.09 -18.70 -5.62
CA SER A 39 -14.49 -18.47 -5.23
C SER A 39 -14.87 -16.99 -5.11
N GLY A 40 -13.92 -16.08 -4.86
CA GLY A 40 -14.22 -14.67 -4.59
C GLY A 40 -14.93 -14.43 -3.25
N ILE A 41 -14.77 -15.35 -2.29
CA ILE A 41 -15.26 -15.19 -0.92
C ILE A 41 -14.48 -14.09 -0.22
N THR A 42 -15.22 -13.18 0.41
CA THR A 42 -14.69 -12.00 1.09
C THR A 42 -14.76 -12.12 2.61
N GLY A 43 -15.69 -12.93 3.13
CA GLY A 43 -15.85 -13.14 4.56
C GLY A 43 -16.94 -14.16 4.88
N GLN A 44 -17.27 -14.29 6.15
CA GLN A 44 -18.45 -14.99 6.63
C GLN A 44 -19.25 -14.04 7.54
N TRP A 45 -20.57 -14.16 7.54
CA TRP A 45 -21.47 -13.33 8.33
C TRP A 45 -22.16 -14.15 9.40
N ILE A 46 -22.25 -13.62 10.61
CA ILE A 46 -23.09 -14.18 11.67
C ILE A 46 -24.40 -13.40 11.71
N GLY A 47 -25.49 -14.09 11.39
CA GLY A 47 -26.84 -13.54 11.37
C GLY A 47 -27.45 -13.36 12.75
N ASP A 48 -28.67 -12.85 12.75
CA ASP A 48 -29.45 -12.75 13.97
C ASP A 48 -29.90 -14.12 14.48
N ARG A 49 -29.94 -14.23 15.80
CA ARG A 49 -30.34 -15.44 16.50
C ARG A 49 -31.85 -15.41 16.67
N ASP A 50 -32.49 -16.53 16.35
CA ASP A 50 -33.90 -16.75 16.65
C ASP A 50 -34.03 -17.59 17.94
N ILE A 51 -34.97 -18.53 18.01
CA ILE A 51 -35.17 -19.43 19.15
C ILE A 51 -34.04 -20.46 19.41
N SER A 52 -33.05 -20.56 18.50
CA SER A 52 -31.91 -21.46 18.68
C SER A 52 -30.87 -20.87 19.64
N ASP A 53 -30.12 -21.74 20.31
CA ASP A 53 -28.88 -21.38 20.99
C ASP A 53 -27.74 -21.05 20.00
N HIS A 54 -27.90 -21.39 18.72
CA HIS A 54 -26.99 -21.04 17.63
C HIS A 54 -27.50 -19.89 16.75
N CYS A 55 -26.56 -19.11 16.21
CA CYS A 55 -26.79 -18.11 15.17
C CYS A 55 -26.53 -18.74 13.78
N PRO A 56 -27.35 -18.45 12.77
CA PRO A 56 -27.05 -18.82 11.40
C PRO A 56 -25.79 -18.12 10.90
N ILE A 57 -24.98 -18.84 10.11
CA ILE A 57 -23.79 -18.30 9.44
C ILE A 57 -23.84 -18.54 7.94
N TRP A 58 -23.30 -17.62 7.15
CA TRP A 58 -23.16 -17.78 5.70
C TRP A 58 -21.88 -17.16 5.16
N LEU A 59 -21.43 -17.67 4.01
CA LEU A 59 -20.29 -17.10 3.29
C LEU A 59 -20.72 -15.86 2.50
N VAL A 60 -19.92 -14.80 2.59
CA VAL A 60 -20.11 -13.58 1.84
C VAL A 60 -19.21 -13.64 0.60
N ARG A 61 -19.81 -13.43 -0.56
CA ARG A 61 -19.12 -13.31 -1.83
C ARG A 61 -19.43 -11.94 -2.40
N GLU A 62 -18.39 -11.12 -2.54
CA GLU A 62 -18.56 -9.79 -3.11
C GLU A 62 -17.38 -9.47 -4.03
N GLN A 63 -17.66 -9.17 -5.30
CA GLN A 63 -16.65 -8.63 -6.21
C GLN A 63 -16.60 -7.11 -6.02
N SER A 64 -15.79 -6.68 -5.04
CA SER A 64 -15.76 -5.28 -4.65
C SER A 64 -14.83 -4.46 -5.55
N ASN A 65 -15.38 -3.68 -6.50
CA ASN A 65 -14.61 -2.71 -7.26
C ASN A 65 -14.44 -1.37 -6.50
N TRP A 66 -13.42 -1.30 -5.65
CA TRP A 66 -13.06 -0.09 -4.89
C TRP A 66 -12.49 1.05 -5.76
N GLY A 67 -12.40 0.87 -7.08
CA GLY A 67 -11.86 1.84 -8.00
C GLY A 67 -10.34 1.73 -8.19
N PRO A 68 -9.70 2.77 -8.76
CA PRO A 68 -8.26 2.76 -9.03
C PRO A 68 -7.44 2.56 -7.76
N LYS A 69 -6.38 1.73 -7.85
CA LYS A 69 -5.48 1.51 -6.72
C LYS A 69 -4.84 2.83 -6.29
N PRO A 70 -4.79 3.12 -4.98
CA PRO A 70 -4.11 4.32 -4.49
C PRO A 70 -2.63 4.25 -4.85
N PHE A 71 -2.06 5.41 -5.17
CA PHE A 71 -0.62 5.51 -5.40
C PHE A 71 0.13 5.28 -4.08
N ARG A 72 1.20 4.51 -4.16
CA ARG A 72 2.11 4.27 -3.03
C ARG A 72 3.53 4.41 -3.54
N VAL A 73 4.35 5.10 -2.75
CA VAL A 73 5.80 5.17 -2.98
C VAL A 73 6.36 3.77 -2.85
N ILE A 74 7.26 3.37 -3.75
CA ILE A 74 7.92 2.06 -3.71
C ILE A 74 9.30 2.24 -3.07
N ASN A 75 9.61 1.46 -2.04
CA ASN A 75 10.86 1.62 -1.29
C ASN A 75 12.09 1.39 -2.18
N GLY A 76 12.02 0.42 -3.10
CA GLY A 76 13.10 0.18 -4.07
C GLY A 76 13.40 1.35 -5.01
N TRP A 77 12.55 2.39 -5.08
CA TRP A 77 12.89 3.61 -5.84
C TRP A 77 14.07 4.36 -5.21
N PHE A 78 14.20 4.36 -3.89
CA PHE A 78 15.27 5.08 -3.19
C PHE A 78 16.66 4.49 -3.47
N GLU A 79 16.72 3.22 -3.88
CA GLU A 79 17.96 2.54 -4.28
C GLU A 79 18.39 2.92 -5.71
N HIS A 80 17.48 3.49 -6.51
CA HIS A 80 17.79 3.86 -7.89
C HIS A 80 18.55 5.20 -7.94
N PRO A 81 19.77 5.26 -8.53
CA PRO A 81 20.63 6.45 -8.47
C PRO A 81 19.98 7.74 -9.01
N LYS A 82 19.10 7.62 -10.01
CA LYS A 82 18.41 8.76 -10.62
C LYS A 82 17.11 9.18 -9.93
N PHE A 83 16.68 8.47 -8.88
CA PHE A 83 15.37 8.76 -8.25
C PHE A 83 15.33 10.12 -7.57
N LEU A 84 16.26 10.41 -6.66
CA LEU A 84 16.30 11.70 -5.95
C LEU A 84 16.49 12.88 -6.93
N PRO A 85 17.45 12.84 -7.89
CA PRO A 85 17.56 13.89 -8.90
C PRO A 85 16.28 14.09 -9.72
N PHE A 86 15.57 13.00 -10.07
CA PHE A 86 14.31 13.08 -10.80
C PHE A 86 13.20 13.76 -9.99
N VAL A 87 13.08 13.44 -8.70
CA VAL A 87 12.09 14.06 -7.81
C VAL A 87 12.39 15.55 -7.62
N GLU A 88 13.65 15.90 -7.37
CA GLU A 88 14.08 17.28 -7.15
C GLU A 88 13.85 18.16 -8.38
N SER A 89 14.33 17.70 -9.55
CA SER A 89 14.12 18.41 -10.81
C SER A 89 12.63 18.54 -11.15
N SER A 90 11.84 17.50 -10.88
CA SER A 90 10.39 17.56 -11.07
C SER A 90 9.74 18.59 -10.16
N TRP A 91 10.07 18.57 -8.87
CA TRP A 91 9.51 19.48 -7.88
C TRP A 91 9.82 20.96 -8.18
N LYS A 92 11.05 21.23 -8.60
CA LYS A 92 11.51 22.58 -8.99
C LYS A 92 10.83 23.06 -10.28
N SER A 93 10.50 22.16 -11.20
CA SER A 93 9.85 22.52 -12.48
C SER A 93 8.38 22.92 -12.35
N PHE A 94 7.73 22.67 -11.21
CA PHE A 94 6.33 22.99 -11.01
C PHE A 94 6.14 24.45 -10.58
N ASN A 95 5.55 25.25 -11.47
CA ASN A 95 5.09 26.60 -11.17
C ASN A 95 3.57 26.59 -10.98
N ILE A 96 3.13 26.67 -9.71
CA ILE A 96 1.70 26.70 -9.34
C ILE A 96 1.50 27.93 -8.44
N GLN A 97 0.47 28.70 -8.73
CA GLN A 97 0.08 29.89 -7.98
C GLN A 97 -1.19 29.64 -7.15
N GLY A 98 -1.36 30.41 -6.09
CA GLY A 98 -2.51 30.33 -5.18
C GLY A 98 -2.09 30.13 -3.72
N LYS A 99 -3.06 29.80 -2.87
CA LYS A 99 -2.84 29.53 -1.45
C LYS A 99 -1.77 28.44 -1.27
N LYS A 100 -0.90 28.57 -0.27
CA LYS A 100 0.24 27.65 -0.05
C LYS A 100 -0.20 26.19 0.06
N THR A 101 -1.34 25.92 0.70
CA THR A 101 -1.95 24.58 0.79
C THR A 101 -2.37 24.02 -0.57
N PHE A 102 -2.97 24.86 -1.42
CA PHE A 102 -3.33 24.50 -2.80
C PHE A 102 -2.07 24.22 -3.64
N VAL A 103 -1.06 25.08 -3.55
CA VAL A 103 0.23 24.89 -4.22
C VAL A 103 0.84 23.55 -3.84
N LEU A 104 0.87 23.23 -2.54
CA LEU A 104 1.42 21.96 -2.05
C LEU A 104 0.62 20.75 -2.56
N LYS A 105 -0.71 20.79 -2.48
CA LYS A 105 -1.62 19.75 -2.99
C LYS A 105 -1.37 19.47 -4.47
N GLU A 106 -1.34 20.50 -5.31
CA GLU A 106 -1.15 20.34 -6.75
C GLU A 106 0.27 19.88 -7.08
N LYS A 107 1.31 20.35 -6.36
CA LYS A 107 2.68 19.82 -6.52
C LYS A 107 2.76 18.32 -6.24
N PHE A 108 2.15 17.85 -5.16
CA PHE A 108 2.10 16.40 -4.87
C PHE A 108 1.35 15.61 -5.92
N LYS A 109 0.22 16.15 -6.43
CA LYS A 109 -0.55 15.53 -7.51
C LYS A 109 0.26 15.42 -8.80
N MET A 110 0.94 16.49 -9.22
CA MET A 110 1.80 16.48 -10.41
C MET A 110 3.00 15.54 -10.23
N LEU A 111 3.64 15.55 -9.05
CA LEU A 111 4.74 14.65 -8.74
C LEU A 111 4.31 13.18 -8.82
N ARG A 112 3.13 12.86 -8.26
CA ARG A 112 2.53 11.52 -8.34
C ARG A 112 2.40 11.05 -9.80
N GLU A 113 1.87 11.88 -10.70
CA GLU A 113 1.71 11.48 -12.10
C GLU A 113 3.06 11.29 -12.81
N ARG A 114 4.03 12.18 -12.56
CA ARG A 114 5.40 12.00 -13.09
C ARG A 114 6.07 10.73 -12.57
N LEU A 115 5.91 10.40 -11.30
CA LEU A 115 6.45 9.18 -10.70
C LEU A 115 5.83 7.91 -11.30
N LYS A 116 4.54 7.92 -11.66
CA LYS A 116 3.91 6.79 -12.36
C LYS A 116 4.54 6.54 -13.72
N VAL A 117 4.76 7.61 -14.49
CA VAL A 117 5.40 7.53 -15.81
C VAL A 117 6.84 7.05 -15.66
N TRP A 118 7.62 7.70 -14.80
CA TRP A 118 9.01 7.33 -14.52
C TRP A 118 9.15 5.88 -14.07
N ASN A 119 8.27 5.40 -13.19
CA ASN A 119 8.28 4.00 -12.76
C ASN A 119 8.07 3.04 -13.94
N LYS A 120 7.14 3.37 -14.84
CA LYS A 120 6.89 2.57 -16.05
C LYS A 120 8.09 2.60 -17.00
N ASP A 121 8.73 3.76 -17.16
CA ASP A 121 9.85 3.90 -18.09
C ASP A 121 11.13 3.24 -17.58
N VAL A 122 11.38 3.27 -16.27
CA VAL A 122 12.60 2.74 -15.65
C VAL A 122 12.48 1.25 -15.32
N PHE A 123 11.36 0.83 -14.74
CA PHE A 123 11.18 -0.54 -14.26
C PHE A 123 10.25 -1.38 -15.13
N GLY A 124 9.44 -0.74 -16.00
CA GLY A 124 8.58 -1.43 -16.95
C GLY A 124 7.64 -2.44 -16.31
N PHE A 125 7.37 -3.50 -17.07
CA PHE A 125 6.70 -4.69 -16.56
C PHE A 125 7.77 -5.65 -16.03
N LEU A 126 7.95 -5.63 -14.71
CA LEU A 126 9.04 -6.32 -14.05
C LEU A 126 9.13 -7.82 -14.39
N ASP A 127 8.01 -8.53 -14.40
CA ASP A 127 7.99 -9.97 -14.72
C ASP A 127 8.43 -10.23 -16.18
N LEU A 128 7.95 -9.42 -17.13
CA LEU A 128 8.39 -9.49 -18.53
C LEU A 128 9.87 -9.14 -18.70
N ASN A 129 10.37 -8.16 -17.95
CA ASN A 129 11.78 -7.79 -17.98
C ASN A 129 12.67 -8.91 -17.44
N ILE A 130 12.25 -9.59 -16.37
CA ILE A 130 12.94 -10.77 -15.83
C ILE A 130 12.95 -11.89 -16.86
N GLU A 131 11.79 -12.25 -17.43
CA GLU A 131 11.68 -13.30 -18.46
C GLU A 131 12.55 -13.00 -19.68
N LYS A 132 12.53 -11.76 -20.16
CA LYS A 132 13.36 -11.32 -21.29
C LYS A 132 14.85 -11.43 -20.96
N THR A 133 15.27 -10.98 -19.77
CA THR A 133 16.67 -11.06 -19.34
C THR A 133 17.14 -12.51 -19.25
N VAL A 134 16.31 -13.41 -18.69
CA VAL A 134 16.60 -14.85 -18.61
C VAL A 134 16.72 -15.46 -20.00
N LYS A 135 15.82 -15.10 -20.92
CA LYS A 135 15.89 -15.57 -22.31
C LYS A 135 17.19 -15.14 -22.98
N GLU A 136 17.55 -13.86 -22.87
CA GLU A 136 18.79 -13.34 -23.46
C GLU A 136 20.05 -13.97 -22.85
N ILE A 137 20.05 -14.30 -21.56
CA ILE A 137 21.15 -15.04 -20.92
C ILE A 137 21.28 -16.42 -21.56
N ASN A 138 20.19 -17.18 -21.66
CA ASN A 138 20.21 -18.52 -22.27
C ASN A 138 20.66 -18.47 -23.75
N ASP A 139 20.20 -17.48 -24.51
CA ASP A 139 20.59 -17.31 -25.91
C ASP A 139 22.11 -17.06 -26.05
N ILE A 140 22.70 -16.23 -25.17
CA ILE A 140 24.15 -15.98 -25.15
C ILE A 140 24.94 -17.20 -24.70
N GLU A 141 24.44 -17.95 -23.72
CA GLU A 141 25.09 -19.17 -23.24
C GLU A 141 25.14 -20.23 -24.34
N GLY A 142 24.06 -20.40 -25.11
CA GLY A 142 24.08 -21.28 -26.30
C GLY A 142 25.07 -20.84 -27.38
N LEU A 143 25.26 -19.53 -27.59
CA LEU A 143 26.26 -19.01 -28.53
C LEU A 143 27.71 -19.16 -28.05
N LEU A 144 27.92 -19.17 -26.73
CA LEU A 144 29.23 -19.40 -26.11
C LEU A 144 29.67 -20.86 -26.20
N GLU A 145 28.73 -21.81 -26.23
CA GLU A 145 29.01 -23.23 -26.48
C GLU A 145 29.60 -23.45 -27.88
N ASP A 146 29.15 -22.68 -28.88
CA ASP A 146 29.63 -22.76 -30.26
C ASP A 146 30.87 -21.88 -30.55
N SER A 147 31.04 -20.75 -29.85
CA SER A 147 32.20 -19.86 -30.03
C SER A 147 32.51 -19.02 -28.79
N GLY A 148 33.64 -19.29 -28.14
CA GLY A 148 34.12 -18.56 -26.96
C GLY A 148 34.62 -17.15 -27.28
N ASN A 149 33.71 -16.22 -27.56
CA ASN A 149 34.03 -14.81 -27.84
C ASN A 149 33.96 -13.96 -26.56
N THR A 150 35.00 -13.15 -26.29
CA THR A 150 35.11 -12.26 -25.12
C THR A 150 33.96 -11.25 -25.03
N GLU A 151 33.43 -10.79 -26.17
CA GLU A 151 32.30 -9.85 -26.21
C GLU A 151 31.01 -10.47 -25.62
N ASN A 152 30.76 -11.75 -25.90
CA ASN A 152 29.62 -12.48 -25.34
C ASN A 152 29.74 -12.65 -23.82
N LEU A 153 30.96 -12.82 -23.30
CA LEU A 153 31.22 -12.89 -21.85
C LEU A 153 30.89 -11.57 -21.15
N SER A 154 31.36 -10.43 -21.68
CA SER A 154 31.03 -9.11 -21.11
C SER A 154 29.55 -8.80 -21.19
N ARG A 155 28.87 -9.19 -22.28
CA ARG A 155 27.42 -9.03 -22.41
C ARG A 155 26.66 -9.88 -21.38
N ARG A 156 27.10 -11.12 -21.14
CA ARG A 156 26.53 -12.00 -20.11
C ARG A 156 26.67 -11.41 -18.71
N GLU A 157 27.82 -10.82 -18.38
CA GLU A 157 28.01 -10.13 -17.10
C GLU A 157 27.04 -8.94 -16.93
N GLY A 158 26.83 -8.16 -17.98
CA GLY A 158 25.84 -7.08 -18.02
C GLY A 158 24.41 -7.58 -17.75
N LEU A 159 23.99 -8.63 -18.46
CA LEU A 159 22.66 -9.22 -18.29
C LEU A 159 22.46 -9.83 -16.90
N ASN A 160 23.47 -10.51 -16.35
CA ASN A 160 23.43 -11.03 -14.99
C ASN A 160 23.23 -9.90 -13.97
N LYS A 161 23.95 -8.78 -14.15
CA LYS A 161 23.78 -7.61 -13.30
C LYS A 161 22.37 -7.03 -13.39
N ASP A 162 21.79 -6.97 -14.59
CA ASP A 162 20.43 -6.45 -14.77
C ASP A 162 19.36 -7.43 -14.24
N PHE A 163 19.57 -8.74 -14.39
CA PHE A 163 18.73 -9.77 -13.77
C PHE A 163 18.67 -9.61 -12.25
N TRP A 164 19.83 -9.50 -11.59
CA TRP A 164 19.89 -9.29 -10.14
C TRP A 164 19.23 -7.97 -9.71
N LYS A 165 19.38 -6.89 -10.48
CA LYS A 165 18.66 -5.63 -10.19
C LYS A 165 17.15 -5.81 -10.27
N HIS A 166 16.64 -6.48 -11.31
CA HIS A 166 15.21 -6.73 -11.45
C HIS A 166 14.67 -7.61 -10.31
N LEU A 167 15.43 -8.63 -9.92
CA LEU A 167 15.06 -9.53 -8.83
C LEU A 167 15.03 -8.80 -7.47
N ASN A 168 16.09 -8.05 -7.14
CA ASN A 168 16.15 -7.26 -5.91
C ASN A 168 15.00 -6.24 -5.82
N TYR A 169 14.69 -5.59 -6.94
CA TYR A 169 13.55 -4.66 -7.00
C TYR A 169 12.22 -5.39 -6.77
N LYS A 170 12.03 -6.59 -7.35
CA LYS A 170 10.84 -7.42 -7.14
C LYS A 170 10.68 -7.81 -5.68
N ASP A 171 11.76 -8.23 -5.05
CA ASP A 171 11.78 -8.66 -3.66
C ASP A 171 11.50 -7.49 -2.71
N SER A 172 12.11 -6.33 -2.93
CA SER A 172 11.82 -5.09 -2.20
C SER A 172 10.33 -4.73 -2.26
N LEU A 173 9.72 -4.88 -3.44
CA LEU A 173 8.31 -4.60 -3.67
C LEU A 173 7.39 -5.61 -2.95
N LEU A 174 7.73 -6.90 -2.96
CA LEU A 174 7.00 -7.95 -2.22
C LEU A 174 7.13 -7.78 -0.71
N LYS A 175 8.33 -7.47 -0.21
CA LYS A 175 8.60 -7.15 1.20
C LYS A 175 7.76 -5.96 1.65
N GLN A 176 7.74 -4.87 0.88
CA GLN A 176 6.92 -3.70 1.21
C GLN A 176 5.42 -4.03 1.22
N LYS A 177 4.93 -4.80 0.24
CA LYS A 177 3.51 -5.19 0.16
C LYS A 177 3.08 -6.11 1.30
N SER A 178 3.93 -7.04 1.73
CA SER A 178 3.65 -7.93 2.86
C SER A 178 3.72 -7.21 4.22
N ARG A 179 4.48 -6.11 4.28
CA ARG A 179 4.90 -5.42 5.53
C ARG A 179 5.48 -6.40 6.56
N SER A 180 6.15 -7.46 6.10
CA SER A 180 6.84 -8.39 6.98
C SER A 180 8.13 -7.75 7.50
N GLN A 181 8.26 -7.65 8.82
CA GLN A 181 9.46 -7.09 9.48
C GLN A 181 10.49 -8.17 9.84
N TRP A 182 10.07 -9.43 9.97
CA TRP A 182 10.85 -10.50 10.60
C TRP A 182 11.65 -11.37 9.63
N VAL A 183 11.49 -11.17 8.32
CA VAL A 183 12.29 -11.90 7.32
C VAL A 183 13.64 -11.20 7.19
N LYS A 184 14.64 -11.72 7.91
CA LYS A 184 16.04 -11.55 7.52
C LYS A 184 16.24 -12.27 6.19
N GLU A 185 16.85 -11.57 5.24
CA GLU A 185 17.14 -12.02 3.88
C GLU A 185 17.67 -13.46 3.89
N GLY A 186 16.89 -14.39 3.32
CA GLY A 186 17.16 -15.81 3.46
C GLY A 186 16.04 -16.67 2.91
N ASP A 187 15.80 -16.51 1.61
CA ASP A 187 15.20 -17.42 0.63
C ASP A 187 14.28 -16.63 -0.33
N SER A 188 14.43 -16.84 -1.64
CA SER A 188 13.69 -16.18 -2.72
C SER A 188 12.26 -16.71 -2.84
N ASN A 189 11.62 -17.01 -1.70
CA ASN A 189 10.33 -17.64 -1.64
C ASN A 189 9.22 -16.58 -1.81
N THR A 190 8.95 -16.24 -3.05
CA THR A 190 7.85 -15.34 -3.41
C THR A 190 6.48 -15.85 -2.94
N SER A 191 6.29 -17.17 -2.81
CA SER A 191 5.02 -17.77 -2.38
C SER A 191 4.66 -17.35 -0.94
N PHE A 192 5.64 -17.32 -0.03
CA PHE A 192 5.48 -16.82 1.32
C PHE A 192 4.95 -15.37 1.36
N PHE A 193 5.58 -14.47 0.59
CA PHE A 193 5.12 -13.08 0.53
C PHE A 193 3.72 -12.97 -0.07
N HIS A 194 3.43 -13.76 -1.11
CA HIS A 194 2.11 -13.79 -1.72
C HIS A 194 1.02 -14.24 -0.74
N ASP A 195 1.29 -15.23 0.10
CA ASP A 195 0.32 -15.75 1.06
C ASP A 195 0.09 -14.76 2.22
N ILE A 196 1.14 -14.10 2.71
CA ILE A 196 0.98 -12.97 3.66
C ILE A 196 0.16 -11.85 3.02
N ILE A 197 0.47 -11.45 1.79
CA ILE A 197 -0.26 -10.38 1.10
C ILE A 197 -1.74 -10.76 0.93
N LYS A 198 -2.05 -11.99 0.54
CA LYS A 198 -3.42 -12.49 0.42
C LYS A 198 -4.14 -12.49 1.77
N GLY A 199 -3.50 -13.01 2.82
CA GLY A 199 -4.04 -13.01 4.18
C GLY A 199 -4.35 -11.60 4.69
N ARG A 200 -3.41 -10.67 4.52
CA ARG A 200 -3.60 -9.25 4.88
C ARG A 200 -4.70 -8.58 4.08
N ARG A 201 -4.77 -8.80 2.77
CA ARG A 201 -5.82 -8.22 1.93
C ARG A 201 -7.21 -8.64 2.39
N ARG A 202 -7.35 -9.91 2.77
CA ARG A 202 -8.59 -10.46 3.31
C ARG A 202 -8.92 -9.88 4.69
N GLN A 203 -7.96 -9.80 5.61
CA GLN A 203 -8.19 -9.21 6.94
C GLN A 203 -8.51 -7.71 6.89
N ASN A 204 -7.88 -6.96 5.98
CA ASN A 204 -8.08 -5.52 5.84
C ASN A 204 -9.18 -5.17 4.84
N GLN A 205 -9.95 -6.16 4.38
CA GLN A 205 -11.06 -5.89 3.47
C GLN A 205 -12.16 -5.18 4.25
N LEU A 206 -12.56 -4.01 3.76
CA LEU A 206 -13.74 -3.33 4.27
C LEU A 206 -14.96 -3.95 3.59
N VAL A 207 -15.69 -4.81 4.30
CA VAL A 207 -16.86 -5.52 3.74
C VAL A 207 -18.17 -4.87 4.17
N ALA A 208 -18.23 -4.39 5.42
CA ALA A 208 -19.41 -3.70 5.95
C ALA A 208 -18.98 -2.68 7.01
N LEU A 209 -19.78 -1.63 7.16
CA LEU A 209 -19.69 -0.65 8.25
C LEU A 209 -20.94 -0.74 9.12
N LYS A 210 -20.79 -0.53 10.43
CA LYS A 210 -21.92 -0.46 11.35
C LYS A 210 -22.26 1.02 11.61
N ASP A 211 -23.49 1.40 11.31
CA ASP A 211 -24.04 2.73 11.59
C ASP A 211 -25.25 2.58 12.52
N GLY A 212 -25.05 2.91 13.81
CA GLY A 212 -26.03 2.62 14.85
C GLY A 212 -26.36 1.12 14.91
N ASP A 213 -27.61 0.77 14.60
CA ASP A 213 -28.11 -0.61 14.53
C ASP A 213 -28.14 -1.19 13.11
N THR A 214 -27.79 -0.38 12.10
CA THR A 214 -27.80 -0.80 10.71
C THR A 214 -26.41 -1.15 10.21
N TRP A 215 -26.35 -2.04 9.21
CA TRP A 215 -25.13 -2.40 8.52
C TRP A 215 -25.15 -1.85 7.11
N VAL A 216 -24.17 -1.02 6.79
CA VAL A 216 -23.92 -0.52 5.44
C VAL A 216 -23.03 -1.52 4.72
N GLN A 217 -23.54 -2.08 3.62
CA GLN A 217 -22.87 -3.06 2.78
C GLN A 217 -22.86 -2.56 1.34
N GLY A 218 -21.96 -3.09 0.51
CA GLY A 218 -21.82 -2.63 -0.87
C GLY A 218 -20.80 -1.50 -0.99
N VAL A 219 -19.99 -1.58 -2.04
CA VAL A 219 -18.86 -0.67 -2.24
C VAL A 219 -19.30 0.78 -2.37
N ASP A 220 -20.38 1.05 -3.12
CA ASP A 220 -20.81 2.41 -3.40
C ASP A 220 -21.49 3.04 -2.19
N ASP A 221 -22.30 2.28 -1.45
CA ASP A 221 -22.91 2.73 -0.20
C ASP A 221 -21.86 2.99 0.88
N ILE A 222 -20.86 2.11 1.02
CA ILE A 222 -19.74 2.34 1.94
C ILE A 222 -18.94 3.59 1.54
N LYS A 223 -18.67 3.80 0.24
CA LYS A 223 -17.97 5.02 -0.23
C LYS A 223 -18.77 6.27 0.11
N LEU A 224 -20.07 6.27 -0.16
CA LEU A 224 -20.96 7.39 0.13
C LEU A 224 -21.01 7.65 1.63
N PHE A 225 -21.20 6.60 2.44
CA PHE A 225 -21.24 6.70 3.89
C PHE A 225 -19.96 7.31 4.46
N VAL A 226 -18.79 6.78 4.08
CA VAL A 226 -17.49 7.30 4.54
C VAL A 226 -17.29 8.74 4.11
N LYS A 227 -17.67 9.08 2.86
CA LYS A 227 -17.60 10.44 2.35
C LYS A 227 -18.46 11.38 3.20
N SER A 228 -19.75 11.11 3.37
CA SER A 228 -20.68 11.94 4.14
C SER A 228 -20.25 12.08 5.61
N PHE A 229 -19.77 10.99 6.20
CA PHE A 229 -19.23 11.00 7.57
C PHE A 229 -18.11 12.02 7.69
N PHE A 230 -17.07 11.93 6.84
CA PHE A 230 -15.93 12.84 6.91
C PHE A 230 -16.25 14.26 6.42
N GLU A 231 -17.15 14.45 5.46
CA GLU A 231 -17.61 15.78 5.03
C GLU A 231 -18.11 16.59 6.22
N THR A 232 -18.84 15.97 7.15
CA THR A 232 -19.34 16.64 8.35
C THR A 232 -18.22 17.11 9.29
N TYR A 233 -17.11 16.38 9.37
CA TYR A 233 -15.96 16.77 10.22
C TYR A 233 -15.01 17.77 9.56
N PHE A 234 -15.02 17.85 8.24
CA PHE A 234 -14.18 18.78 7.47
C PHE A 234 -14.95 20.01 7.00
N ASP A 235 -16.25 20.10 7.31
CA ASP A 235 -17.03 21.30 7.07
C ASP A 235 -16.52 22.43 7.97
N GLU A 236 -16.40 23.61 7.41
CA GLU A 236 -15.88 24.76 8.13
C GLU A 236 -17.04 25.57 8.72
N ASP A 237 -17.14 25.59 10.05
CA ASP A 237 -18.16 26.38 10.76
C ASP A 237 -18.02 27.90 10.52
N TRP A 238 -16.81 28.36 10.16
CA TRP A 238 -16.52 29.77 9.91
C TRP A 238 -16.88 30.18 8.48
N VAL A 239 -18.10 30.71 8.33
CA VAL A 239 -18.65 31.21 7.06
C VAL A 239 -17.74 32.26 6.39
N ASP A 240 -17.09 33.11 7.19
CA ASP A 240 -16.13 34.12 6.73
C ASP A 240 -14.79 33.96 7.44
N ARG A 241 -13.95 33.03 6.96
CA ARG A 241 -12.55 32.96 7.39
C ARG A 241 -11.79 34.18 6.87
N LEU A 242 -11.39 35.08 7.77
CA LEU A 242 -10.52 36.21 7.46
C LEU A 242 -9.24 35.71 6.76
N SER A 243 -9.00 36.19 5.54
CA SER A 243 -7.75 35.89 4.84
C SER A 243 -6.62 36.68 5.49
N LEU A 244 -5.56 35.98 5.89
CA LEU A 244 -4.32 36.63 6.34
C LEU A 244 -3.44 37.09 5.16
N ASP A 245 -3.91 36.90 3.92
CA ASP A 245 -3.20 37.32 2.72
C ASP A 245 -3.11 38.86 2.67
N GLY A 246 -1.89 39.40 2.57
CA GLY A 246 -1.63 40.84 2.49
C GLY A 246 -1.53 41.56 3.84
N LEU A 247 -1.51 40.83 4.95
CA LEU A 247 -1.15 41.38 6.25
C LEU A 247 0.36 41.29 6.46
N ASP A 248 0.99 42.41 6.80
CA ASP A 248 2.38 42.45 7.23
C ASP A 248 2.46 41.98 8.68
N PHE A 249 2.99 40.77 8.87
CA PHE A 249 3.36 40.28 10.19
C PHE A 249 4.76 40.75 10.53
N ASN A 250 5.02 41.00 11.82
CA ASN A 250 6.38 41.21 12.29
C ASN A 250 7.21 39.96 11.98
N THR A 251 8.10 40.07 11.00
CA THR A 251 9.07 39.04 10.66
C THR A 251 10.36 39.28 11.42
N ILE A 252 10.97 38.19 11.86
CA ILE A 252 12.33 38.19 12.40
C ILE A 252 13.27 38.75 11.32
N SER A 253 14.23 39.58 11.71
CA SER A 253 15.21 40.13 10.76
C SER A 253 16.08 39.02 10.17
N ASP A 254 16.68 39.26 8.99
CA ASP A 254 17.60 38.27 8.40
C ASP A 254 18.79 37.99 9.32
N GLU A 255 19.23 39.00 10.09
CA GLU A 255 20.32 38.89 11.07
C GLU A 255 19.93 38.02 12.27
N ASP A 256 18.74 38.23 12.83
CA ASP A 256 18.22 37.40 13.92
C ASP A 256 17.96 35.96 13.46
N ASN A 257 17.49 35.75 12.22
CA ASN A 257 17.33 34.41 11.65
C ASN A 257 18.67 33.69 11.49
N LEU A 258 19.73 34.40 11.08
CA LEU A 258 21.06 33.82 11.00
C LEU A 258 21.57 33.42 12.38
N MET A 259 21.41 34.28 13.38
CA MET A 259 21.75 33.99 14.77
C MET A 259 21.03 32.74 15.30
N LEU A 260 19.71 32.62 15.06
CA LEU A 260 18.92 31.46 15.51
C LEU A 260 19.29 30.13 14.81
N LEU A 261 19.98 30.20 13.67
CA LEU A 261 20.46 29.03 12.93
C LEU A 261 21.93 28.70 13.25
N GLU A 262 22.59 29.49 14.09
CA GLU A 262 23.96 29.19 14.52
C GLU A 262 24.01 27.94 15.40
N PRO A 263 25.06 27.10 15.27
CA PRO A 263 25.26 25.97 16.16
C PRO A 263 25.48 26.44 17.60
N PHE A 264 24.85 25.78 18.57
CA PHE A 264 25.06 26.05 19.99
C PHE A 264 26.55 25.97 20.36
N THR A 265 26.99 26.94 21.15
CA THR A 265 28.34 26.98 21.70
C THR A 265 28.45 26.09 22.94
N LEU A 266 29.67 25.65 23.27
CA LEU A 266 29.94 24.86 24.48
C LEU A 266 29.63 25.61 25.79
N GLU A 267 29.55 26.94 25.74
CA GLU A 267 29.23 27.79 26.87
C GLU A 267 27.71 27.85 27.11
N GLU A 268 26.90 27.93 26.05
CA GLU A 268 25.43 27.87 26.12
C GLU A 268 24.89 26.51 26.58
N VAL A 269 25.63 25.42 26.34
CA VAL A 269 25.24 24.06 26.78
C VAL A 269 25.59 23.79 28.25
N ARG A 270 26.38 24.66 28.89
CA ARG A 270 26.85 24.50 30.27
C ARG A 270 26.02 25.26 31.32
N GLU A 271 25.10 26.11 30.90
CA GLU A 271 24.01 26.65 31.74
C GLU A 271 22.74 25.79 31.63
#